data_AF-A0A9N9FQX7-F1
#
_entry.id   AF-A0A9N9FQX7-F1
#
_cell.length_a   1.000
_cell.length_b   1.000
_cell.length_c   1.000
_cell.angle_alpha   90.00
_cell.angle_beta   90.00
_cell.angle_gamma   90.00
#
_symmetry.space_group_name_H-M   'P 1'
#
loop_
_entity.id
_entity.type
_entity.pdbx_description
1 polymer ?
#
loop_
_entity_poly.entity_id
_entity_poly.type
_entity_poly.pdbx_seq_one_letter_code
_entity_poly.pdbx_strand_id
1 'polypeptide(L)'
;MPDVSKQIEDHQLTYKRYEQLRQELDGLNHKKSDLDVQLARLEREIYNFEGDYLSDTIHHGGNLIRGFDNYLKHASILDKKRKLPILASDRLFSMSSSTYEKALQLRVESPATNGYKMLKNKSRQKKRKAVDWPAGITKRTRNNKSEDELDS
;
A
#
# COMPACT_ATOMS: atom_id res chain seq x y z
N MET A 1 -14.02 46.67 -42.99
CA MET A 1 -13.50 45.34 -43.37
C MET A 1 -12.42 44.97 -42.37
N PRO A 2 -12.56 43.88 -41.60
CA PRO A 2 -11.48 43.43 -40.72
C PRO A 2 -10.26 43.04 -41.56
N ASP A 3 -9.08 43.41 -41.05
CA ASP A 3 -7.80 43.18 -41.71
C ASP A 3 -7.41 41.69 -41.58
N VAL A 4 -7.58 40.94 -42.67
CA VAL A 4 -7.35 39.49 -42.74
C VAL A 4 -5.90 39.13 -42.40
N SER A 5 -4.95 40.03 -42.68
CA SER A 5 -3.52 39.80 -42.39
C SER A 5 -3.25 39.71 -40.87
N LYS A 6 -3.84 40.61 -40.09
CA LYS A 6 -3.75 40.59 -38.61
C LYS A 6 -4.35 39.34 -38.01
N GLN A 7 -5.50 38.89 -38.52
CA GLN A 7 -6.15 37.66 -38.04
C GLN A 7 -5.27 36.42 -38.27
N ILE A 8 -4.57 36.35 -39.40
CA ILE A 8 -3.64 35.25 -39.68
C ILE A 8 -2.46 35.28 -38.70
N GLU A 9 -1.86 36.44 -38.44
CA GLU A 9 -0.75 36.59 -37.48
C GLU A 9 -1.17 36.20 -36.06
N ASP A 10 -2.36 36.62 -35.62
CA ASP A 10 -2.91 36.28 -34.30
C ASP A 10 -3.11 34.76 -34.13
N HIS A 11 -3.59 34.08 -35.18
CA HIS A 11 -3.73 32.62 -35.17
C HIS A 11 -2.38 31.91 -35.11
N GLN A 12 -1.37 32.39 -35.83
CA GLN A 12 -0.01 31.84 -35.78
C GLN A 12 0.62 32.04 -34.39
N LEU A 13 0.41 33.20 -33.78
CA LEU A 13 0.87 33.47 -32.42
C LEU A 13 0.19 32.55 -31.40
N THR A 14 -1.12 32.34 -31.55
CA THR A 14 -1.90 31.43 -30.71
C THR A 14 -1.40 30.00 -30.84
N TYR A 15 -1.15 29.52 -32.07
CA TYR A 15 -0.61 28.19 -32.32
C TYR A 15 0.79 28.02 -31.72
N LYS A 16 1.68 29.00 -31.90
CA LYS A 16 3.02 29.00 -31.31
C LYS A 16 2.96 28.92 -29.79
N ARG A 17 2.06 29.68 -29.16
CA ARG A 17 1.87 29.66 -27.71
C ARG A 17 1.32 28.33 -27.23
N TYR A 18 0.37 27.74 -27.95
CA TYR A 18 -0.14 26.40 -27.67
C TYR A 18 0.97 25.34 -27.70
N GLU A 19 1.81 25.34 -28.73
CA GLU A 19 2.93 24.41 -28.85
C GLU A 19 3.95 24.58 -27.71
N GLN A 20 4.25 25.81 -27.30
CA GLN A 20 5.10 26.08 -26.14
C GLN A 20 4.50 25.52 -24.84
N LEU A 21 3.23 25.78 -24.58
CA LEU A 21 2.53 25.26 -23.39
C LEU A 21 2.48 23.73 -23.39
N ARG A 22 2.28 23.12 -24.57
CA ARG A 22 2.28 21.67 -24.72
C ARG A 22 3.64 21.07 -24.36
N GLN A 23 4.72 21.63 -24.88
CA GLN A 23 6.08 21.17 -24.55
C GLN A 23 6.41 21.37 -23.07
N GLU A 24 5.99 22.49 -22.47
CA GLU A 24 6.16 22.74 -21.04
C GLU A 24 5.41 21.70 -20.19
N LEU A 25 4.16 21.39 -20.54
CA LEU A 25 3.35 20.37 -19.88
C LEU A 25 4.04 19.00 -19.94
N ASP A 26 4.52 18.60 -21.13
CA ASP A 26 5.22 17.33 -21.29
C ASP A 26 6.50 17.28 -20.43
N GLY A 27 7.26 18.38 -20.37
CA GLY A 27 8.43 18.51 -19.49
C GLY A 27 8.07 18.42 -18.00
N LEU A 28 6.95 19.00 -17.58
CA LEU A 28 6.46 18.91 -16.19
C LEU A 28 6.00 17.49 -15.84
N ASN A 29 5.34 16.80 -16.77
CA ASN A 29 4.92 15.41 -16.58
C ASN A 29 6.12 14.47 -16.42
N HIS A 30 7.17 14.66 -17.21
CA HIS A 30 8.42 13.90 -17.06
C HIS A 30 9.06 14.14 -15.70
N LYS A 31 9.22 15.40 -15.29
CA LYS A 31 9.78 15.74 -13.97
C LYS A 31 8.95 15.16 -12.83
N LYS A 32 7.62 15.21 -12.93
CA LYS A 32 6.72 14.60 -11.95
C LYS A 32 6.97 13.09 -11.85
N SER A 33 7.03 12.40 -12.99
CA SER A 33 7.32 10.97 -13.03
C SER A 33 8.66 10.64 -12.37
N ASP A 34 9.70 11.42 -12.64
CA ASP A 34 11.04 11.20 -12.05
C ASP A 34 11.06 11.46 -10.54
N LEU A 35 10.26 12.41 -10.05
CA LEU A 35 10.09 12.64 -8.62
C LEU A 35 9.30 11.52 -7.95
N ASP A 36 8.25 11.00 -8.59
CA ASP A 36 7.49 9.86 -8.09
C ASP A 36 8.39 8.60 -7.98
N VAL A 37 9.29 8.39 -8.95
CA VAL A 37 10.34 7.36 -8.92
C VAL A 37 11.24 7.50 -7.68
N GLN A 38 11.77 8.71 -7.48
CA GLN A 38 12.72 9.00 -6.40
C GLN A 38 12.04 8.88 -5.03
N LEU A 39 10.82 9.38 -4.89
CA LEU A 39 10.03 9.26 -3.67
C LEU A 39 9.82 7.78 -3.29
N ALA A 40 9.34 6.96 -4.22
CA ALA A 40 9.13 5.53 -3.97
C ALA A 40 10.42 4.76 -3.68
N ARG A 41 11.57 5.25 -4.14
CA ARG A 41 12.89 4.73 -3.76
C ARG A 41 13.23 5.07 -2.31
N LEU A 42 13.15 6.35 -1.94
CA LEU A 42 13.45 6.82 -0.59
C LEU A 42 12.56 6.15 0.46
N GLU A 43 11.26 6.03 0.19
CA GLU A 43 10.31 5.37 1.11
C GLU A 43 10.69 3.92 1.38
N ARG A 44 11.20 3.19 0.38
CA ARG A 44 11.68 1.82 0.56
C ARG A 44 12.99 1.76 1.31
N GLU A 45 13.91 2.69 1.04
CA GLU A 45 15.16 2.81 1.78
C GLU A 45 14.88 3.08 3.27
N ILE A 46 13.97 4.01 3.58
CA ILE A 46 13.49 4.29 4.95
C ILE A 46 12.93 3.02 5.59
N TYR A 47 12.04 2.31 4.91
CA TYR A 47 11.45 1.06 5.44
C TYR A 47 12.51 0.00 5.77
N ASN A 48 13.53 -0.14 4.92
CA ASN A 48 14.63 -1.08 5.15
C ASN A 48 15.48 -0.65 6.35
N PHE A 49 15.90 0.61 6.40
CA PHE A 49 16.69 1.15 7.51
C PHE A 49 15.96 1.07 8.85
N GLU A 50 14.64 1.29 8.87
CA GLU A 50 13.84 1.04 10.07
C GLU A 50 13.88 -0.43 10.49
N GLY A 51 13.81 -1.36 9.53
CA GLY A 51 13.90 -2.79 9.82
C GLY A 51 15.20 -3.12 10.54
N ASP A 52 16.32 -2.67 9.98
CA ASP A 52 17.67 -2.89 10.51
C ASP A 52 17.85 -2.21 11.87
N TYR A 53 17.43 -0.96 12.01
CA TYR A 53 17.51 -0.22 13.27
C TYR A 53 16.70 -0.91 14.38
N LEU A 54 15.49 -1.39 14.07
CA LEU A 54 14.64 -2.03 15.06
C LEU A 54 15.12 -3.43 15.44
N SER A 55 15.67 -4.20 14.50
CA SER A 55 16.27 -5.50 14.83
C SER A 55 17.47 -5.35 15.75
N ASP A 56 18.31 -4.33 15.50
CA ASP A 56 19.53 -4.13 16.28
C ASP A 56 19.18 -3.58 17.67
N THR A 57 18.36 -2.53 17.74
CA THR A 57 18.10 -1.81 18.98
C THR A 57 17.13 -2.49 19.95
N ILE A 58 16.37 -3.50 19.50
CA ILE A 58 15.38 -4.19 20.37
C ILE A 58 16.03 -4.85 21.61
N HIS A 59 17.31 -5.18 21.53
CA HIS A 59 18.06 -5.85 22.60
C HIS A 59 18.93 -4.91 23.43
N HIS A 60 19.14 -3.65 22.99
CA HIS A 60 20.12 -2.74 23.59
C HIS A 60 19.57 -1.88 24.75
N GLY A 61 18.33 -2.11 25.18
CA GLY A 61 17.75 -1.41 26.34
C GLY A 61 17.24 -0.01 26.06
N GLY A 62 17.19 0.41 24.80
CA GLY A 62 16.52 1.65 24.41
C GLY A 62 16.52 1.88 22.91
N ASN A 63 15.47 2.53 22.42
CA ASN A 63 15.38 3.01 21.04
C ASN A 63 14.44 4.21 20.92
N LEU A 64 14.46 4.88 19.77
CA LEU A 64 13.67 6.09 19.52
C LEU A 64 12.15 5.92 19.68
N ILE A 65 11.63 4.69 19.64
CA ILE A 65 10.19 4.42 19.72
C ILE A 65 9.75 4.18 21.15
N ARG A 66 10.55 3.43 21.91
CA ARG A 66 10.21 2.95 23.26
C ARG A 66 10.90 3.74 24.36
N GLY A 67 11.80 4.66 23.99
CA GLY A 67 12.61 5.45 24.91
C GLY A 67 13.87 4.74 25.39
N PHE A 68 14.64 5.42 26.23
CA PHE A 68 15.95 4.98 26.74
C PHE A 68 15.96 4.69 28.25
N ASP A 69 14.80 4.60 28.89
CA ASP A 69 14.69 4.37 30.35
C ASP A 69 15.36 3.08 30.85
N ASN A 70 15.57 2.11 29.97
CA ASN A 70 16.22 0.84 30.29
C ASN A 70 17.70 0.80 29.88
N TYR A 71 18.25 1.89 29.33
CA TYR A 71 19.63 1.95 28.84
C TYR A 71 20.64 1.78 29.98
N LEU A 72 20.38 2.39 31.14
CA LEU A 72 21.22 2.26 32.34
C LEU A 72 20.91 1.00 33.17
N LYS A 73 19.77 0.35 32.93
CA LYS A 73 19.31 -0.83 33.66
C LYS A 73 19.80 -2.09 32.94
N HIS A 74 21.11 -2.32 32.97
CA HIS A 74 21.76 -3.45 32.28
C HIS A 74 21.01 -4.79 32.44
N ALA A 75 20.68 -5.38 31.29
CA ALA A 75 20.46 -6.80 30.94
C ALA A 75 19.46 -7.68 31.73
N SER A 76 19.31 -7.55 33.05
CA SER A 76 18.60 -8.57 33.87
C SER A 76 17.08 -8.65 33.64
N ILE A 77 16.46 -7.57 33.17
CA ILE A 77 15.01 -7.52 32.85
C ILE A 77 14.74 -7.83 31.37
N LEU A 78 15.67 -7.46 30.48
CA LEU A 78 15.51 -7.60 29.03
C LEU A 78 15.54 -9.07 28.57
N ASP A 79 16.25 -9.91 29.32
CA ASP A 79 16.33 -11.34 29.07
C ASP A 79 15.00 -12.10 29.23
N LYS A 80 14.04 -11.54 29.96
CA LYS A 80 12.72 -12.16 30.15
C LYS A 80 11.65 -11.63 29.20
N LYS A 81 11.90 -10.48 28.54
CA LYS A 81 11.00 -9.89 27.53
C LYS A 81 11.45 -10.14 26.09
N ARG A 82 12.42 -11.04 25.89
CA ARG A 82 12.96 -11.39 24.58
C ARG A 82 11.83 -11.80 23.63
N LYS A 83 11.75 -11.10 22.49
CA LYS A 83 10.89 -11.35 21.33
C LYS A 83 9.50 -10.68 21.36
N LEU A 84 9.42 -9.41 21.69
CA LEU A 84 8.30 -8.62 21.15
C LEU A 84 8.52 -8.51 19.63
N PRO A 85 7.58 -8.95 18.78
CA PRO A 85 7.71 -8.81 17.34
C PRO A 85 7.76 -7.32 16.96
N ILE A 86 8.55 -6.98 15.94
CA ILE A 86 8.52 -5.65 15.33
C ILE A 86 7.13 -5.47 14.73
N LEU A 87 6.37 -4.51 15.25
CA LEU A 87 5.03 -4.21 14.78
C LEU A 87 5.08 -3.17 13.66
N ALA A 88 4.06 -3.12 12.82
CA ALA A 88 3.94 -2.07 11.82
C ALA A 88 3.85 -0.67 12.48
N SER A 89 3.25 -0.58 13.68
CA SER A 89 3.19 0.65 14.47
C SER A 89 4.54 1.16 14.94
N ASP A 90 5.55 0.29 15.01
CA ASP A 90 6.91 0.67 15.38
C ASP A 90 7.63 1.34 14.19
N ARG A 91 7.05 1.39 12.99
CA ARG A 91 7.68 1.98 11.80
C ARG A 91 7.27 3.44 11.60
N LEU A 92 7.63 4.28 12.56
CA LEU A 92 7.16 5.68 12.63
C LEU A 92 7.55 6.52 11.40
N PHE A 93 8.73 6.32 10.82
CA PHE A 93 9.16 7.06 9.64
C PHE A 93 8.42 6.59 8.39
N SER A 94 8.21 5.29 8.22
CA SER A 94 7.36 4.77 7.13
C SER A 94 5.92 5.25 7.28
N MET A 95 5.37 5.20 8.49
CA MET A 95 4.01 5.67 8.80
C MET A 95 3.83 7.18 8.63
N SER A 96 4.92 7.96 8.59
CA SER A 96 4.85 9.40 8.31
C SER A 96 4.51 9.72 6.85
N SER A 97 4.62 8.74 5.95
CA SER A 97 4.22 8.88 4.55
C SER A 97 2.94 8.09 4.25
N SER A 98 1.96 8.75 3.62
CA SER A 98 0.74 8.08 3.15
C SER A 98 0.98 7.18 1.92
N THR A 99 2.11 7.34 1.24
CA THR A 99 2.45 6.59 0.01
C THR A 99 3.41 5.43 0.21
N TYR A 100 3.95 5.22 1.42
CA TYR A 100 4.97 4.20 1.67
C TYR A 100 4.49 2.77 1.30
N GLU A 101 3.23 2.43 1.60
CA GLU A 101 2.68 1.10 1.27
C GLU A 101 2.64 0.87 -0.24
N LYS A 102 2.31 1.92 -1.00
CA LYS A 102 2.30 1.89 -2.46
C LYS A 102 3.73 1.69 -2.98
N ALA A 103 4.72 2.36 -2.38
CA ALA A 103 6.12 2.18 -2.74
C ALA A 103 6.61 0.75 -2.50
N LEU A 104 6.17 0.07 -1.43
CA LEU A 104 6.50 -1.34 -1.17
C LEU A 104 5.87 -2.30 -2.19
N GLN A 105 4.68 -1.97 -2.71
CA GLN A 105 4.01 -2.76 -3.74
C GLN A 105 4.62 -2.56 -5.14
N LEU A 106 5.37 -1.47 -5.35
CA LEU A 106 6.06 -1.22 -6.60
C LEU A 106 7.34 -2.05 -6.66
N ARG A 107 7.35 -3.08 -7.52
CA ARG A 107 8.60 -3.76 -7.86
C ARG A 107 9.47 -2.77 -8.63
N VAL A 108 10.62 -2.38 -8.07
CA VAL A 108 11.70 -1.81 -8.88
C VAL A 108 12.35 -2.95 -9.63
N GLU A 109 11.92 -3.14 -10.85
CA GLU A 109 12.80 -3.69 -11.87
C GLU A 109 13.79 -2.60 -12.25
N SER A 110 15.08 -2.96 -12.25
CA SER A 110 16.28 -2.28 -12.74
C SER A 110 16.14 -0.83 -13.29
N PRO A 111 17.06 0.11 -12.97
CA PRO A 111 16.99 1.54 -13.31
C PRO A 111 16.96 1.92 -14.81
N ALA A 112 16.80 0.95 -15.72
CA ALA A 112 16.80 1.17 -17.18
C ALA A 112 15.41 1.34 -17.79
N THR A 113 14.31 1.09 -17.06
CA THR A 113 12.95 1.18 -17.63
C THR A 113 12.07 2.13 -16.84
N ASN A 114 11.74 3.27 -17.45
CA ASN A 114 10.86 4.34 -16.93
C ASN A 114 9.38 3.92 -16.82
N GLY A 115 9.09 2.66 -16.47
CA GLY A 115 7.74 2.11 -16.48
C GLY A 115 7.46 1.26 -15.24
N TYR A 116 6.80 1.87 -14.25
CA TYR A 116 6.25 1.13 -13.12
C TYR A 116 4.99 0.37 -13.52
N LYS A 117 4.98 -0.94 -13.25
CA LYS A 117 3.78 -1.78 -13.39
C LYS A 117 3.30 -2.17 -12.01
N MET A 118 2.06 -1.80 -11.70
CA MET A 118 1.37 -2.24 -10.47
C MET A 118 1.26 -3.76 -10.44
N LEU A 119 1.49 -4.35 -9.27
CA LEU A 119 1.23 -5.77 -9.05
C LEU A 119 -0.28 -6.03 -9.17
N LYS A 120 -0.66 -6.89 -10.12
CA LYS A 120 -2.02 -7.41 -10.17
C LYS A 120 -2.21 -8.34 -8.97
N ASN A 121 -3.03 -7.93 -8.01
CA ASN A 121 -3.52 -8.83 -6.97
C ASN A 121 -4.30 -9.96 -7.64
N LYS A 122 -3.67 -11.13 -7.79
CA LYS A 122 -4.41 -12.37 -8.02
C LYS A 122 -5.16 -12.66 -6.73
N SER A 123 -6.42 -12.24 -6.67
CA SER A 123 -7.35 -12.80 -5.69
C SER A 123 -7.26 -14.31 -5.85
N ARG A 124 -6.69 -15.00 -4.86
CA ARG A 124 -6.84 -16.44 -4.73
C ARG A 124 -8.32 -16.63 -4.48
N GLN A 125 -9.11 -16.83 -5.55
CA GLN A 125 -10.37 -17.52 -5.43
C GLN A 125 -10.03 -18.87 -4.79
N LYS A 126 -10.21 -18.97 -3.47
CA LYS A 126 -10.29 -20.24 -2.78
C LYS A 126 -11.39 -20.99 -3.53
N LYS A 127 -11.01 -21.88 -4.45
CA LYS A 127 -11.89 -22.93 -4.95
C LYS A 127 -12.38 -23.63 -3.69
N ARG A 128 -13.62 -23.33 -3.31
CA ARG A 128 -14.36 -24.13 -2.34
C ARG A 128 -14.36 -25.52 -2.96
N LYS A 129 -13.66 -26.47 -2.35
CA LYS A 129 -13.82 -27.87 -2.74
C LYS A 129 -15.30 -28.17 -2.54
N ALA A 130 -15.98 -28.58 -3.61
CA ALA A 130 -17.30 -29.16 -3.50
C ALA A 130 -17.17 -30.32 -2.52
N VAL A 131 -17.92 -30.27 -1.42
CA VAL A 131 -18.11 -31.42 -0.57
C VAL A 131 -19.13 -32.26 -1.32
N ASP A 132 -18.68 -33.39 -1.87
CA ASP A 132 -19.57 -34.37 -2.48
C ASP A 132 -20.55 -34.85 -1.40
N TRP A 133 -21.81 -34.43 -1.54
CA TRP A 133 -22.91 -34.96 -0.75
C TRP A 133 -23.19 -36.37 -1.25
N PRO A 134 -23.16 -37.42 -0.40
CA PRO A 134 -23.45 -38.76 -0.87
C PRO A 134 -24.93 -38.83 -1.24
N ALA A 135 -25.20 -39.25 -2.47
CA ALA A 135 -26.53 -39.63 -2.91
C ALA A 135 -26.99 -40.84 -2.09
N GLY A 136 -28.05 -40.66 -1.32
CA GLY A 136 -28.86 -41.76 -0.78
C GLY A 136 -28.91 -41.85 0.74
N ILE A 137 -29.82 -41.09 1.37
CA ILE A 137 -30.54 -41.56 2.55
C ILE A 137 -32.02 -41.20 2.36
N THR A 138 -32.82 -42.26 2.38
CA THR A 138 -34.26 -42.37 2.18
C THR A 138 -35.11 -41.50 3.11
N LYS A 139 -36.25 -41.06 2.57
CA LYS A 139 -37.37 -40.41 3.28
C LYS A 139 -37.73 -41.16 4.57
N ARG A 140 -37.82 -40.44 5.68
CA ARG A 140 -38.59 -40.87 6.86
C ARG A 140 -39.50 -39.73 7.30
N THR A 141 -40.78 -39.92 7.02
CA THR A 141 -41.90 -39.20 7.61
C THR A 141 -41.99 -39.51 9.09
N ARG A 142 -42.15 -38.50 9.95
CA ARG A 142 -42.82 -38.65 11.25
C ARG A 142 -43.69 -37.41 11.50
N ASN A 143 -45.00 -37.67 11.51
CA ASN A 143 -46.03 -36.83 12.09
C ASN A 143 -45.68 -36.46 13.53
N ASN A 144 -46.07 -35.26 13.95
CA ASN A 144 -46.73 -35.08 15.24
C ASN A 144 -47.79 -33.99 15.10
N LYS A 145 -49.03 -34.45 15.14
CA LYS A 145 -50.26 -33.68 15.32
C LYS A 145 -50.53 -33.67 16.82
N SER A 146 -50.64 -32.49 17.41
CA SER A 146 -51.26 -32.29 18.72
C SER A 146 -51.97 -30.95 18.67
N GLU A 147 -53.21 -31.01 18.16
CA GLU A 147 -54.26 -30.08 18.55
C GLU A 147 -54.89 -30.70 19.79
N ASP A 148 -54.98 -29.95 20.88
CA ASP A 148 -56.06 -30.05 21.85
C ASP A 148 -56.34 -28.63 22.36
N GLU A 149 -57.63 -28.29 22.31
CA GLU A 149 -58.25 -27.00 22.58
C GLU A 149 -58.43 -26.69 24.09
N LEU A 150 -58.56 -25.39 24.38
CA LEU A 150 -59.47 -24.72 25.35
C LEU A 150 -59.60 -25.21 26.81
N ASP A 151 -59.29 -24.35 27.79
CA ASP A 151 -60.26 -23.49 28.52
C ASP A 151 -59.67 -22.97 29.86
N SER A 152 -60.23 -21.84 30.33
CA SER A 152 -60.04 -21.06 31.57
C SER A 152 -58.95 -19.98 31.62
#